data_AF-A0A7Y2DGP4-F1
#
_entry.id   AF-A0A7Y2DGP4-F1
#
_cell.length_a   1.000
_cell.length_b   1.000
_cell.length_c   1.000
_cell.angle_alpha   90.00
_cell.angle_beta   90.00
_cell.angle_gamma   90.00
#
_symmetry.space_group_name_H-M   'P 1'
#
loop_
_entity.id
_entity.type
_entity.pdbx_description
1 polymer ?
#
loop_
_entity_poly.entity_id
_entity_poly.type
_entity_poly.pdbx_seq_one_letter_code
_entity_poly.pdbx_strand_id
1 'polypeptide(L)'
;MRNTFLLVALVSTFTLFSQNEGSIKGNIVDLEMNNEPVLFADVKLQDTDWKTQTNFNGNFELLGIEPGAYTLEVSFLGYETIRMPVEVKANSMIQIEKGLQAKLISLNDVYDAEDTAFVEPSLSFTSIEKKTP
;
A
#
# COMPACT_ATOMS: atom_id res chain seq x y z
N MET A 1 31.77 43.02 3.61
CA MET A 1 30.49 42.98 2.87
C MET A 1 30.60 42.29 1.49
N ARG A 2 31.77 42.29 0.81
CA ARG A 2 31.93 41.63 -0.50
C ARG A 2 31.88 40.09 -0.44
N ASN A 3 32.48 39.47 0.58
CA ASN A 3 32.47 38.00 0.75
C ASN A 3 31.20 37.44 1.40
N THR A 4 30.42 38.25 2.11
CA THR A 4 29.16 37.81 2.73
C THR A 4 28.07 37.55 1.70
N PHE A 5 28.09 38.28 0.57
CA PHE A 5 27.17 38.06 -0.54
C PHE A 5 27.41 36.70 -1.25
N LEU A 6 28.68 36.30 -1.39
CA LEU A 6 29.07 35.00 -1.95
C LEU A 6 28.65 33.82 -1.06
N LEU A 7 28.74 33.98 0.26
CA LEU A 7 28.29 32.95 1.20
C LEU A 7 26.77 32.76 1.18
N VAL A 8 26.00 33.84 1.06
CA VAL A 8 24.53 33.76 0.92
C VAL A 8 24.13 33.13 -0.42
N ALA A 9 24.82 33.45 -1.51
CA ALA A 9 24.57 32.85 -2.83
C ALA A 9 24.91 31.35 -2.87
N LEU A 10 25.95 30.90 -2.16
CA LEU A 10 26.35 29.50 -2.09
C LEU A 10 25.33 28.64 -1.32
N VAL A 11 24.79 29.17 -0.22
CA VAL A 11 23.79 28.45 0.61
C VAL A 11 22.46 28.25 -0.12
N SER A 12 22.06 29.17 -1.00
CA SER A 12 20.79 29.06 -1.76
C SER A 12 20.74 27.92 -2.79
N THR A 13 21.88 27.31 -3.16
CA THR A 13 21.89 26.21 -4.15
C THR A 13 21.53 24.84 -3.56
N PHE A 14 21.54 24.69 -2.23
CA PHE A 14 21.27 23.42 -1.55
C PHE A 14 19.78 23.04 -1.50
N THR A 15 18.85 23.91 -1.92
CA THR A 15 17.41 23.66 -1.86
C THR A 15 16.80 23.12 -3.16
N LEU A 16 17.63 22.78 -4.16
CA LEU A 16 17.14 22.38 -5.50
C LEU A 16 16.75 20.89 -5.64
N PHE A 17 16.84 20.07 -4.58
CA PHE A 17 16.70 18.61 -4.67
C PHE A 17 15.28 18.05 -4.79
N SER A 18 14.21 18.86 -4.63
CA SER A 18 12.81 18.38 -4.71
C SER A 18 12.15 18.59 -6.09
N GLN A 19 12.85 19.21 -7.06
CA GLN A 19 12.25 19.65 -8.33
C GLN A 19 12.13 18.57 -9.42
N ASN A 20 12.25 17.29 -9.08
CA ASN A 20 12.15 16.20 -10.04
C ASN A 20 11.22 15.07 -9.60
N GLU A 21 10.49 15.26 -8.51
CA GLU A 21 9.54 14.28 -8.01
C GLU A 21 8.15 14.51 -8.60
N GLY A 22 7.34 13.47 -8.65
CA GLY A 22 5.93 13.52 -9.00
C GLY A 22 5.03 13.34 -7.78
N SER A 23 3.72 13.43 -8.02
CA SER A 23 2.69 13.22 -7.00
C SER A 23 1.49 12.46 -7.54
N ILE A 24 0.77 11.80 -6.64
CA ILE A 24 -0.51 11.15 -6.94
C ILE A 24 -1.52 11.66 -5.94
N LYS A 25 -2.63 12.21 -6.45
CA LYS A 25 -3.80 12.59 -5.66
C LYS A 25 -4.98 11.77 -6.13
N GLY A 26 -5.94 11.56 -5.24
CA GLY A 26 -7.15 10.89 -5.65
C GLY A 26 -8.23 10.86 -4.61
N ASN A 27 -9.36 10.27 -5.00
CA ASN A 27 -10.53 10.08 -4.17
C ASN A 27 -11.03 8.63 -4.31
N ILE A 28 -11.33 8.01 -3.16
CA ILE A 28 -11.82 6.64 -3.07
C ILE A 28 -13.23 6.64 -2.48
N VAL A 29 -14.15 5.97 -3.17
CA VAL A 29 -15.57 5.88 -2.80
C VAL A 29 -16.05 4.44 -2.68
N ASP A 30 -17.15 4.23 -1.97
CA ASP A 30 -17.85 2.95 -1.89
C ASP A 30 -18.88 2.87 -3.02
N LEU A 31 -18.72 1.88 -3.91
CA LEU A 31 -19.63 1.67 -5.03
C LEU A 31 -20.99 1.11 -4.63
N GLU A 32 -21.13 0.57 -3.42
CA GLU A 32 -22.37 -0.01 -2.89
C GLU A 32 -23.13 0.96 -1.99
N MET A 33 -22.47 2.00 -1.49
CA MET A 33 -23.07 3.03 -0.63
C MET A 33 -23.16 4.39 -1.33
N ASN A 34 -23.78 4.46 -2.52
CA ASN A 34 -24.02 5.72 -3.24
C ASN A 34 -22.77 6.62 -3.45
N ASN A 35 -21.60 6.02 -3.66
CA ASN A 35 -20.32 6.72 -3.73
C ASN A 35 -19.96 7.50 -2.45
N GLU A 36 -20.37 7.00 -1.28
CA GLU A 36 -19.90 7.51 -0.01
C GLU A 36 -18.37 7.43 0.07
N PRO A 37 -17.69 8.40 0.69
CA PRO A 37 -16.24 8.36 0.80
C PRO A 37 -15.78 7.14 1.61
N VAL A 38 -14.72 6.47 1.16
CA VAL A 38 -14.05 5.44 1.97
C VAL A 38 -12.95 6.12 2.77
N LEU A 39 -13.11 6.16 4.08
CA LEU A 39 -12.17 6.77 5.01
C LEU A 39 -11.12 5.76 5.46
N PHE A 40 -9.90 6.22 5.69
CA PHE A 40 -8.80 5.41 6.20
C PHE A 40 -8.46 4.18 5.35
N ALA A 41 -8.83 4.19 4.06
CA ALA A 41 -8.35 3.20 3.11
C ALA A 41 -6.84 3.33 2.96
N ASP A 42 -6.12 2.23 3.06
CA ASP A 42 -4.69 2.18 2.81
C ASP A 42 -4.44 2.37 1.31
N VAL A 43 -3.55 3.31 0.98
CA VAL A 43 -3.12 3.60 -0.38
C VAL A 43 -1.60 3.50 -0.42
N LYS A 44 -1.05 2.61 -1.24
CA LYS A 44 0.41 2.43 -1.33
C LYS A 44 0.88 2.12 -2.74
N LEU A 45 2.11 2.51 -3.05
CA LEU A 45 2.83 2.00 -4.21
C LEU A 45 3.50 0.68 -3.78
N GLN A 46 3.18 -0.41 -4.49
CA GLN A 46 3.74 -1.73 -4.19
C GLN A 46 5.28 -1.71 -4.23
N ASP A 47 5.90 -2.47 -3.32
CA ASP A 47 7.36 -2.62 -3.18
C ASP A 47 8.11 -1.31 -2.87
N THR A 48 7.42 -0.32 -2.30
CA THR A 48 8.01 0.95 -1.88
C THR A 48 7.53 1.39 -0.49
N ASP A 49 8.15 2.45 0.03
CA ASP A 49 7.73 3.10 1.27
C ASP A 49 6.64 4.18 1.07
N TRP A 50 6.26 4.51 -0.17
CA TRP A 50 5.20 5.47 -0.44
C TRP A 50 3.84 4.87 -0.11
N LYS A 51 3.30 5.31 1.03
CA LYS A 51 1.98 4.93 1.51
C LYS A 51 1.31 6.09 2.24
N THR A 52 -0.02 6.11 2.20
CA THR A 52 -0.87 7.08 2.87
C THR A 52 -2.22 6.43 3.16
N GLN A 53 -3.13 7.18 3.78
CA GLN A 53 -4.51 6.78 3.98
C GLN A 53 -5.46 7.84 3.47
N THR A 54 -6.65 7.43 3.03
CA THR A 54 -7.71 8.38 2.67
C THR A 54 -8.21 9.14 3.91
N ASN A 55 -8.58 10.40 3.72
CA ASN A 55 -9.12 11.26 4.77
C ASN A 55 -10.64 11.14 4.91
N PHE A 56 -11.26 11.99 5.73
CA PHE A 56 -12.72 12.01 5.97
C PHE A 56 -13.60 12.21 4.72
N ASN A 57 -13.01 12.74 3.65
CA ASN A 57 -13.68 12.95 2.38
C ASN A 57 -13.27 11.94 1.31
N GLY A 58 -12.56 10.85 1.68
CA GLY A 58 -12.10 9.82 0.75
C GLY A 58 -10.85 10.21 -0.05
N ASN A 59 -10.30 11.41 0.19
CA ASN A 59 -9.16 11.91 -0.58
C ASN A 59 -7.84 11.39 -0.01
N PHE A 60 -6.88 11.13 -0.89
CA PHE A 60 -5.51 10.78 -0.53
C PHE A 60 -4.50 11.59 -1.35
N GLU A 61 -3.27 11.67 -0.83
CA GLU A 61 -2.15 12.31 -1.50
C GLU A 61 -0.84 11.59 -1.16
N LEU A 62 -0.09 11.23 -2.22
CA LEU A 62 1.29 10.74 -2.17
C LEU A 62 2.18 11.78 -2.85
N LEU A 63 3.19 12.25 -2.12
CA LEU A 63 4.13 13.28 -2.55
C LEU A 63 5.54 12.73 -2.64
N GLY A 64 6.37 13.43 -3.42
CA GLY A 64 7.80 13.15 -3.47
C GLY A 64 8.12 11.79 -4.09
N ILE A 65 7.34 11.37 -5.10
CA ILE A 65 7.51 10.06 -5.73
C ILE A 65 8.53 10.20 -6.86
N GLU A 66 9.52 9.32 -6.89
CA GLU A 66 10.46 9.26 -8.00
C GLU A 66 9.73 8.92 -9.33
N PRO A 67 10.12 9.51 -10.47
CA PRO A 67 9.52 9.16 -11.74
C PRO A 67 9.73 7.68 -12.09
N GLY A 68 8.65 6.98 -12.48
CA GLY A 68 8.69 5.55 -12.72
C GLY A 68 7.33 4.92 -12.95
N ALA A 69 7.33 3.64 -13.31
CA ALA A 69 6.12 2.84 -13.40
C ALA A 69 5.92 2.07 -12.08
N TYR A 70 4.74 2.22 -11.49
CA TYR A 70 4.38 1.59 -10.22
C TYR A 70 3.03 0.89 -10.33
N THR A 71 2.73 0.06 -9.34
CA THR A 71 1.37 -0.42 -9.09
C THR A 71 0.83 0.24 -7.84
N LEU A 72 -0.23 1.04 -8.00
CA LEU A 72 -0.98 1.61 -6.89
C LEU A 72 -1.95 0.56 -6.37
N GLU A 73 -1.82 0.21 -5.10
CA GLU A 73 -2.73 -0.67 -4.37
C GLU A 73 -3.58 0.18 -3.42
N VAL A 74 -4.89 -0.02 -3.47
CA VAL A 74 -5.84 0.58 -2.52
C VAL A 74 -6.63 -0.55 -1.86
N SER A 75 -6.63 -0.56 -0.54
CA SER A 75 -7.28 -1.60 0.26
C SER A 75 -7.97 -1.01 1.49
N PHE A 76 -9.10 -1.59 1.85
CA PHE A 76 -9.77 -1.33 3.11
C PHE A 76 -10.47 -2.60 3.61
N LEU A 77 -10.59 -2.74 4.93
CA LEU A 77 -11.18 -3.94 5.53
C LEU A 77 -12.63 -4.13 5.04
N GLY A 78 -12.93 -5.34 4.56
CA GLY A 78 -14.26 -5.67 4.04
C GLY A 78 -14.49 -5.31 2.58
N TYR A 79 -13.48 -4.81 1.86
CA TYR A 79 -13.56 -4.46 0.45
C TYR A 79 -12.58 -5.27 -0.41
N GLU A 80 -12.87 -5.37 -1.69
CA GLU A 80 -11.94 -5.88 -2.68
C GLU A 80 -10.75 -4.93 -2.83
N THR A 81 -9.54 -5.49 -2.82
CA THR A 81 -8.31 -4.71 -3.03
C THR A 81 -8.13 -4.42 -4.51
N ILE A 82 -8.04 -3.14 -4.88
CA ILE A 82 -7.75 -2.74 -6.26
C ILE A 82 -6.24 -2.54 -6.44
N ARG A 83 -5.74 -2.97 -7.59
CA ARG A 83 -4.35 -2.78 -8.04
C ARG A 83 -4.37 -2.22 -9.44
N MET A 84 -3.70 -1.08 -9.65
CA MET A 84 -3.68 -0.42 -10.96
C MET A 84 -2.28 0.08 -11.30
N PRO A 85 -1.83 -0.08 -12.56
CA PRO A 85 -0.59 0.50 -13.01
C PRO A 85 -0.70 2.03 -13.07
N VAL A 86 0.34 2.73 -12.61
CA VAL A 86 0.46 4.19 -12.67
C VAL A 86 1.86 4.57 -13.16
N GLU A 87 1.94 5.59 -14.00
CA GLU A 87 3.21 6.12 -14.52
C GLU A 87 3.44 7.51 -13.94
N VAL A 88 4.34 7.63 -12.97
CA VAL A 88 4.71 8.90 -12.33
C VAL A 88 5.76 9.59 -13.19
N LYS A 89 5.50 10.85 -13.54
CA LYS A 89 6.41 11.71 -14.30
C LYS A 89 6.93 12.83 -13.41
N ALA A 90 8.17 13.23 -13.63
CA ALA A 90 8.79 14.35 -12.91
C ALA A 90 7.93 15.61 -13.06
N ASN A 91 7.76 16.36 -11.96
CA ASN A 91 7.01 17.61 -11.93
C ASN A 91 5.55 17.49 -12.40
N SER A 92 4.97 16.30 -12.28
CA SER A 92 3.59 16.02 -12.67
C SER A 92 2.78 15.50 -11.50
N MET A 93 1.46 15.72 -11.57
CA MET A 93 0.49 15.21 -10.63
C MET A 93 -0.51 14.33 -11.37
N ILE A 94 -0.69 13.11 -10.91
CA ILE A 94 -1.71 12.17 -11.38
C ILE A 94 -2.93 12.30 -10.49
N GLN A 95 -4.12 12.46 -11.10
CA GLN A 95 -5.40 12.41 -10.39
C GLN A 95 -6.05 11.04 -10.61
N ILE A 96 -6.49 10.38 -9.54
CA ILE A 96 -7.10 9.06 -9.57
C ILE A 96 -8.46 9.09 -8.86
N GLU A 97 -9.50 8.65 -9.54
CA GLU A 97 -10.83 8.45 -8.97
C GLU A 97 -11.20 6.98 -9.14
N LYS A 98 -11.41 6.29 -8.01
CA LYS A 98 -11.77 4.89 -8.00
C LYS A 98 -12.77 4.58 -6.90
N GLY A 99 -13.55 3.53 -7.14
CA GLY A 99 -14.43 2.98 -6.13
C GLY A 99 -13.98 1.59 -5.70
N LEU A 100 -14.21 1.27 -4.43
CA LEU A 100 -14.08 -0.09 -3.90
C LEU A 100 -15.45 -0.77 -3.91
N GLN A 101 -15.44 -2.10 -4.05
CA GLN A 101 -16.62 -2.95 -3.94
C GLN A 101 -16.50 -3.77 -2.66
N ALA A 102 -17.63 -4.13 -2.04
CA ALA A 102 -17.58 -4.95 -0.83
C ALA A 102 -17.04 -6.34 -1.20
N LYS A 103 -16.21 -6.88 -0.31
CA LYS A 103 -15.69 -8.23 -0.45
C LYS A 103 -16.77 -9.22 -0.06
N LEU A 104 -17.27 -9.99 -1.02
CA LEU A 104 -18.18 -11.09 -0.78
C LEU A 104 -17.36 -12.35 -0.45
N ILE A 105 -17.49 -12.86 0.78
CA ILE A 105 -16.89 -14.15 1.15
C ILE A 105 -17.74 -15.25 0.54
N SER A 106 -17.18 -16.02 -0.39
CA SER A 106 -17.85 -17.22 -0.88
C SER A 106 -17.67 -18.34 0.14
N LEU A 107 -18.71 -19.16 0.36
CA LEU A 107 -18.64 -20.27 1.32
C LEU A 107 -17.48 -21.24 1.04
N ASN A 108 -17.02 -21.32 -0.21
CA ASN A 108 -15.86 -22.10 -0.62
C ASN A 108 -14.54 -21.64 0.04
N ASP A 109 -14.37 -20.34 0.29
CA ASP A 109 -13.14 -19.77 0.87
C ASP A 109 -13.00 -20.10 2.37
N VAL A 110 -14.09 -20.51 3.03
CA VAL A 110 -14.12 -20.88 4.45
C VAL A 110 -13.66 -22.32 4.66
N TYR A 111 -13.94 -23.23 3.70
CA TYR A 111 -13.53 -24.64 3.81
C TYR A 111 -12.01 -24.81 3.74
N ASP A 112 -11.30 -23.94 3.02
CA ASP A 112 -9.83 -24.01 2.90
C ASP A 112 -9.08 -23.45 4.14
N ALA A 113 -9.77 -22.73 5.03
CA ALA A 113 -9.16 -22.14 6.23
C ALA A 113 -9.14 -23.11 7.44
N GLU A 114 -10.05 -24.08 7.51
CA GLU A 114 -10.14 -25.03 8.63
C GLU A 114 -9.16 -26.22 8.52
N ASP A 115 -8.71 -26.59 7.32
CA ASP A 115 -7.92 -27.82 7.08
C ASP A 115 -6.45 -27.72 7.53
N THR A 116 -5.99 -26.54 7.97
CA THR A 116 -4.59 -26.35 8.41
C THR A 116 -4.37 -26.43 9.93
N ALA A 117 -5.45 -26.60 10.73
CA ALA A 117 -5.37 -26.49 12.19
C ALA A 117 -5.14 -27.81 12.95
N PHE A 118 -5.15 -28.99 12.30
CA PHE A 118 -4.98 -30.28 12.98
C PHE A 118 -3.89 -31.15 12.34
N VAL A 119 -2.64 -30.66 12.33
CA VAL A 119 -1.50 -31.57 12.26
C VAL A 119 -1.26 -32.10 13.67
N GLU A 120 -1.87 -33.24 14.02
CA GLU A 120 -1.50 -33.93 15.25
C GLU A 120 -0.01 -34.30 15.20
N PRO A 121 0.79 -33.99 16.25
CA PRO A 121 2.16 -34.45 16.30
C PRO A 121 2.16 -35.96 16.47
N SER A 122 2.57 -36.70 15.42
CA SER A 122 2.76 -38.14 15.52
C SER A 122 3.80 -38.46 16.59
N LEU A 123 3.36 -38.88 17.77
CA LEU A 123 4.22 -39.40 18.82
C LEU A 123 4.74 -40.76 18.34
N SER A 124 5.97 -40.76 17.83
CA SER A 124 6.71 -41.99 17.52
C SER A 124 7.10 -42.68 18.81
N PHE A 125 6.30 -43.67 19.22
CA PHE A 125 6.73 -44.61 20.25
C PHE A 125 7.78 -45.55 19.64
N THR A 126 9.06 -45.25 19.85
CA THR A 126 10.13 -46.22 19.62
C THR A 126 9.87 -47.43 20.51
N SER A 127 9.49 -48.54 19.88
CA SER A 127 9.31 -49.83 20.54
C SER A 127 10.66 -50.28 21.11
N ILE A 128 10.75 -50.35 22.43
CA ILE A 128 11.89 -50.92 23.14
C ILE A 128 11.87 -52.42 22.88
N GLU A 129 12.81 -52.90 22.07
CA GLU A 129 13.00 -54.32 21.80
C GLU A 129 13.44 -55.04 23.08
N LYS A 130 12.58 -55.95 23.55
CA LYS A 130 12.82 -56.78 24.74
C LYS A 130 13.88 -57.83 24.40
N LYS A 131 15.14 -57.54 24.72
CA LYS A 131 16.21 -58.54 24.78
C LYS A 131 15.93 -59.49 25.96
N THR A 132 15.70 -60.76 25.66
CA THR A 132 15.69 -61.85 26.65
C THR A 132 16.86 -62.80 26.30
N PRO A 133 17.48 -63.44 27.30
CA PRO A 133 18.87 -63.91 27.27
C PRO A 133 19.10 -65.16 26.42
#